data_AF-A0A938QSM0-F1
#
_entry.id   AF-A0A938QSM0-F1
#
_cell.length_a   1.000
_cell.length_b   1.000
_cell.length_c   1.000
_cell.angle_alpha   90.00
_cell.angle_beta   90.00
_cell.angle_gamma   90.00
#
_symmetry.space_group_name_H-M   'P 1'
#
loop_
_entity.id
_entity.type
_entity.pdbx_description
1 polymer ?
#
loop_
_entity_poly.entity_id
_entity_poly.type
_entity_poly.pdbx_seq_one_letter_code
_entity_poly.pdbx_strand_id
1 'polypeptide(L)'
;MKRALPTPAFALALLVAVPGCVLTRAEGDQLRADVDALKDETAQLQKELADLRARESGRVDKLGKRVAELEGTLSSLRQADADSGVQLEKVVAEVQALRGEIETAQHEIGQQKATVESILARPPVAVATAATAPKVQEDASRPPQIDGVDVPADAKSHYDFAKRFYDDKKFGAAADAFDLFLNRHGREEDLIDNAAYWKAESYYQLAAQATDKTGREKAFKQAILSYQRVLETPRSEKADGALLKIGLSFEQLGFAEEARVFYEELLAKHAKSPLVGDAKKRIAALKTPPPKRKK
;
A
#
# COMPACT_ATOMS: atom_id res chain seq x y z
N MET A 1 58.17 -96.60 -65.26
CA MET A 1 59.50 -96.66 -65.91
C MET A 1 60.41 -95.67 -65.19
N LYS A 2 61.26 -96.17 -64.28
CA LYS A 2 62.74 -96.18 -64.34
C LYS A 2 63.42 -94.79 -64.43
N ARG A 3 64.13 -94.45 -63.32
CA ARG A 3 65.51 -93.90 -63.21
C ARG A 3 65.74 -92.46 -63.71
N ALA A 4 66.67 -91.63 -63.20
CA ALA A 4 67.82 -91.76 -62.31
C ALA A 4 68.19 -90.37 -61.69
N LEU A 5 68.98 -90.38 -60.62
CA LEU A 5 69.80 -89.26 -60.12
C LEU A 5 70.90 -88.85 -61.14
N PRO A 6 71.49 -87.61 -61.07
CA PRO A 6 72.73 -87.39 -60.29
C PRO A 6 72.93 -85.98 -59.64
N THR A 7 73.47 -85.98 -58.41
CA THR A 7 74.62 -85.25 -57.77
C THR A 7 75.09 -83.83 -58.25
N PRO A 8 76.00 -83.12 -57.52
CA PRO A 8 75.68 -82.02 -56.60
C PRO A 8 76.41 -80.70 -56.93
N ALA A 9 76.03 -79.56 -56.32
CA ALA A 9 76.88 -78.37 -56.28
C ALA A 9 76.66 -77.61 -54.98
N PHE A 10 77.71 -77.64 -54.14
CA PHE A 10 77.82 -76.86 -52.91
C PHE A 10 78.05 -75.39 -53.28
N ALA A 11 77.15 -74.51 -52.85
CA ALA A 11 77.36 -73.08 -52.87
C ALA A 11 77.35 -72.56 -51.43
N LEU A 12 78.53 -72.18 -50.96
CA LEU A 12 78.78 -71.49 -49.70
C LEU A 12 78.22 -70.06 -49.83
N ALA A 13 77.15 -69.75 -49.10
CA ALA A 13 76.60 -68.39 -49.02
C ALA A 13 76.85 -67.79 -47.63
N LEU A 14 77.59 -66.69 -47.68
CA LEU A 14 78.04 -65.79 -46.62
C LEU A 14 76.91 -65.40 -45.65
N LEU A 15 77.06 -65.75 -44.37
CA LEU A 15 76.14 -65.34 -43.30
C LEU A 15 76.45 -63.89 -42.91
N VAL A 16 75.67 -62.94 -43.44
CA VAL A 16 75.71 -61.53 -43.02
C VAL A 16 75.14 -61.44 -41.60
N ALA A 17 76.03 -61.39 -40.61
CA ALA A 17 75.66 -61.06 -39.23
C ALA A 17 75.36 -59.56 -39.15
N VAL A 18 74.09 -59.20 -39.34
CA VAL A 18 73.58 -57.90 -38.91
C VAL A 18 73.67 -57.88 -37.38
N PRO A 19 74.25 -56.86 -36.73
CA PRO A 19 74.15 -56.72 -35.28
C PRO A 19 72.68 -56.42 -34.97
N GLY A 20 71.88 -57.46 -34.77
CA GLY A 20 70.56 -57.31 -34.17
C GLY A 20 70.79 -56.74 -32.79
N CYS A 21 70.25 -55.54 -32.52
CA CYS A 21 70.12 -55.04 -31.17
C CYS A 21 69.31 -56.07 -30.37
N VAL A 22 69.99 -56.96 -29.66
CA VAL A 22 69.35 -57.90 -28.75
C VAL A 22 68.95 -57.06 -27.54
N LEU A 23 67.69 -56.62 -27.51
CA LEU A 23 67.10 -55.98 -26.35
C LEU A 23 67.24 -56.96 -25.18
N THR A 24 68.00 -56.57 -24.16
CA THR A 24 68.20 -57.43 -23.00
C THR A 24 66.86 -57.61 -22.28
N ARG A 25 66.65 -58.75 -21.62
CA ARG A 25 65.40 -59.03 -20.90
C ARG A 25 65.06 -57.93 -19.90
N ALA A 26 66.07 -57.33 -19.27
CA ALA A 26 65.93 -56.21 -18.35
C ALA A 26 65.42 -54.93 -19.04
N GLU A 27 65.95 -54.57 -20.21
CA GLU A 27 65.46 -53.42 -20.99
C GLU A 27 64.03 -53.63 -21.51
N GLY A 28 63.68 -54.86 -21.87
CA GLY A 28 62.31 -55.22 -22.28
C GLY A 28 61.30 -55.15 -21.13
N ASP A 29 61.70 -55.53 -19.92
CA ASP A 29 60.84 -55.44 -18.73
C ASP A 29 60.69 -53.99 -18.26
N GLN A 30 61.74 -53.16 -18.38
CA GLN A 30 61.67 -51.72 -18.14
C GLN A 30 60.74 -51.01 -19.13
N LEU A 31 60.83 -51.32 -20.43
CA LEU A 31 59.96 -50.71 -21.44
C LEU A 31 58.49 -51.08 -21.23
N ARG A 32 58.19 -52.30 -20.76
CA ARG A 32 56.82 -52.69 -20.38
C ARG A 32 56.31 -51.88 -19.20
N ALA A 33 57.14 -51.71 -18.17
CA ALA A 33 56.80 -50.89 -17.02
C ALA A 33 56.52 -49.43 -17.42
N ASP A 34 57.33 -48.85 -18.32
CA ASP A 34 57.13 -47.49 -18.83
C ASP A 34 55.85 -47.37 -19.67
N VAL A 35 55.54 -48.36 -20.51
CA VAL A 35 54.29 -48.41 -21.28
C VAL A 35 53.07 -48.50 -20.39
N ASP A 36 53.14 -49.31 -19.33
CA ASP A 36 52.03 -49.43 -18.37
C ASP A 36 51.88 -48.16 -17.54
N ALA A 37 52.98 -47.52 -17.13
CA ALA A 37 52.96 -46.19 -16.48
C ALA A 37 52.36 -45.11 -17.40
N LEU A 38 52.71 -45.09 -18.70
CA LEU A 38 52.13 -44.17 -19.67
C LEU A 38 50.63 -44.43 -19.90
N LYS A 39 50.20 -45.69 -19.90
CA LYS A 39 48.76 -46.02 -19.96
C LYS A 39 48.03 -45.50 -18.73
N ASP A 40 48.60 -45.67 -17.55
CA ASP A 40 48.03 -45.17 -16.30
C ASP A 40 47.95 -43.63 -16.32
N GLU A 41 49.01 -42.95 -16.77
CA GLU A 41 49.02 -41.48 -16.92
C GLU A 41 47.98 -41.00 -17.94
N THR A 42 47.83 -41.68 -19.09
CA THR A 42 46.81 -41.31 -20.10
C THR A 42 45.39 -41.53 -19.58
N ALA A 43 45.15 -42.61 -18.82
CA ALA A 43 43.87 -42.85 -18.17
C ALA A 43 43.56 -41.78 -17.10
N GLN A 44 44.58 -41.35 -16.35
CA GLN A 44 44.47 -40.29 -15.36
C GLN A 44 44.18 -38.92 -16.00
N LEU A 45 44.89 -38.56 -17.08
CA LEU A 45 44.64 -37.33 -17.84
C LEU A 45 43.25 -37.31 -18.49
N GLN A 46 42.78 -38.44 -19.02
CA GLN A 46 41.43 -38.56 -19.57
C GLN A 46 40.37 -38.32 -18.50
N LYS A 47 40.58 -38.86 -17.29
CA LYS A 47 39.70 -38.64 -16.15
C LYS A 47 39.69 -37.16 -15.72
N GLU A 48 40.86 -36.54 -15.61
CA GLU A 48 40.98 -35.13 -15.24
C GLU A 48 40.33 -34.20 -16.27
N LEU A 49 40.48 -34.48 -17.56
CA LEU A 49 39.79 -33.77 -18.64
C LEU A 49 38.26 -33.92 -18.56
N ALA A 50 37.77 -35.12 -18.23
CA ALA A 50 36.34 -35.34 -18.05
C ALA A 50 35.80 -34.55 -16.85
N ASP A 51 36.53 -34.56 -15.72
CA ASP A 51 36.16 -33.82 -14.52
C ASP A 51 36.21 -32.29 -14.75
N LEU A 52 37.23 -31.79 -15.43
CA LEU A 52 37.34 -30.36 -15.80
C LEU A 52 36.20 -29.93 -16.72
N ARG A 53 35.89 -30.70 -17.76
CA ARG A 53 34.77 -30.42 -18.66
C ARG A 53 33.44 -30.43 -17.92
N ALA A 54 33.23 -31.37 -17.00
CA ALA A 54 32.02 -31.40 -16.17
C ALA A 54 31.91 -30.16 -15.28
N ARG A 55 33.02 -29.71 -14.67
CA ARG A 55 33.07 -28.48 -13.87
C ARG A 55 32.81 -27.23 -14.71
N GLU A 56 33.38 -27.13 -15.91
CA GLU A 56 33.14 -26.02 -16.83
C GLU A 56 31.69 -25.99 -17.29
N SER A 57 31.12 -27.12 -17.71
CA SER A 57 29.70 -27.22 -18.08
C SER A 57 28.81 -26.75 -16.92
N GLY A 58 29.06 -27.21 -15.70
CA GLY A 58 28.30 -26.79 -14.53
C GLY A 58 28.44 -25.30 -14.22
N ARG A 59 29.61 -24.69 -14.47
CA ARG A 59 29.81 -23.23 -14.35
C ARG A 59 29.04 -22.46 -15.43
N VAL A 60 29.06 -22.93 -16.67
CA VAL A 60 28.31 -22.33 -17.79
C VAL A 60 26.80 -22.40 -17.51
N ASP A 61 26.29 -23.54 -17.04
CA ASP A 61 24.88 -23.69 -16.68
C ASP A 61 24.47 -22.74 -15.54
N LYS A 62 25.33 -22.60 -14.53
CA LYS A 62 25.10 -21.67 -13.41
C LYS A 62 25.12 -20.22 -13.87
N LEU A 63 26.02 -19.86 -14.78
CA LEU A 63 26.06 -18.52 -15.38
C LEU A 63 24.81 -18.27 -16.24
N GLY A 64 24.39 -19.24 -17.06
CA GLY A 64 23.17 -19.14 -17.87
C GLY A 64 21.92 -18.92 -17.01
N LYS A 65 21.79 -19.64 -15.89
CA LYS A 65 20.70 -19.43 -14.93
C LYS A 65 20.71 -18.02 -14.33
N ARG A 66 21.89 -17.50 -13.95
CA ARG A 66 22.01 -16.13 -13.41
C ARG A 66 21.70 -15.06 -14.45
N VAL A 67 22.07 -15.28 -15.72
CA VAL A 67 21.72 -14.37 -16.82
C VAL A 67 20.21 -14.34 -17.01
N ALA A 68 19.55 -15.50 -17.07
CA ALA A 68 18.09 -15.57 -17.19
C ALA A 68 17.36 -14.90 -16.00
N GLU A 69 17.89 -15.05 -14.78
CA GLU A 69 17.37 -14.38 -13.59
C GLU A 69 17.53 -12.85 -13.65
N LEU A 70 18.69 -12.37 -14.11
CA LEU A 70 18.95 -10.94 -14.32
C LEU A 70 18.06 -10.36 -15.42
N GLU A 71 17.84 -11.09 -16.51
CA GLU A 71 16.93 -10.67 -17.59
C GLU A 71 15.47 -10.57 -17.09
N GLY A 72 15.03 -11.54 -16.29
CA GLY A 72 13.70 -11.49 -15.65
C GLY A 72 13.55 -10.32 -14.68
N THR A 73 14.58 -10.06 -13.88
CA THR A 73 14.62 -8.91 -12.96
C THR A 73 14.59 -7.59 -13.74
N LEU A 74 15.36 -7.47 -14.82
CA LEU A 74 15.40 -6.28 -15.67
C LEU A 74 14.05 -6.03 -16.37
N SER A 75 13.38 -7.09 -16.84
CA SER A 75 12.03 -6.98 -17.42
C SER A 75 11.01 -6.49 -16.39
N SER A 76 11.07 -7.02 -15.17
CA SER A 76 10.18 -6.62 -14.07
C SER A 76 10.43 -5.16 -13.66
N LEU A 77 11.69 -4.74 -13.61
CA LEU A 77 12.07 -3.36 -13.32
C LEU A 77 11.56 -2.39 -14.39
N ARG A 78 11.69 -2.74 -15.68
CA ARG A 78 11.16 -1.94 -16.79
C ARG A 78 9.64 -1.78 -16.73
N GLN A 79 8.93 -2.85 -16.34
CA GLN A 79 7.48 -2.79 -16.17
C GLN A 79 7.08 -1.89 -14.99
N ALA A 80 7.76 -2.01 -13.86
CA ALA A 80 7.53 -1.15 -12.70
C ALA A 80 7.85 0.32 -12.99
N ASP A 81 8.88 0.60 -13.80
CA ASP A 81 9.23 1.96 -14.24
C ASP A 81 8.14 2.56 -15.14
N ALA A 82 7.62 1.78 -16.09
CA ALA A 82 6.49 2.20 -16.93
C ALA A 82 5.22 2.48 -16.11
N ASP A 83 4.89 1.61 -15.17
CA ASP A 83 3.74 1.78 -14.27
C ASP A 83 3.90 3.03 -13.38
N SER A 84 5.11 3.28 -12.90
CA SER A 84 5.44 4.47 -12.10
C SER A 84 5.34 5.75 -12.93
N GLY A 85 5.75 5.71 -14.21
CA GLY A 85 5.59 6.83 -15.14
C GLY A 85 4.13 7.23 -15.34
N VAL A 86 3.23 6.24 -15.51
CA VAL A 86 1.78 6.49 -15.63
C VAL A 86 1.20 7.09 -14.34
N GLN A 87 1.63 6.59 -13.17
CA GLN A 87 1.20 7.15 -11.89
C GLN A 87 1.69 8.59 -11.70
N LEU A 88 2.94 8.88 -12.09
CA LEU A 88 3.50 10.23 -12.03
C LEU A 88 2.72 11.20 -12.93
N GLU A 89 2.39 10.79 -14.16
CA GLU A 89 1.59 11.59 -15.09
C GLU A 89 0.20 11.89 -14.51
N LYS A 90 -0.43 10.90 -13.87
CA LYS A 90 -1.71 11.08 -13.17
C LYS A 90 -1.60 12.07 -12.01
N VAL A 91 -0.56 11.96 -11.18
CA VAL A 91 -0.34 12.88 -10.06
C VAL A 91 -0.10 14.31 -10.57
N VAL A 92 0.67 14.46 -11.65
CA VAL A 92 0.88 15.78 -12.28
C VAL A 92 -0.45 16.35 -12.79
N ALA A 93 -1.31 15.53 -13.41
CA ALA A 93 -2.63 15.97 -13.86
C ALA A 93 -3.54 16.38 -12.69
N GLU A 94 -3.55 15.61 -11.59
CA GLU A 94 -4.32 15.94 -10.38
C GLU A 94 -3.82 17.23 -9.72
N VAL A 95 -2.51 17.47 -9.66
CA VAL A 95 -1.94 18.72 -9.13
C VAL A 95 -2.34 19.92 -9.97
N GLN A 96 -2.38 19.81 -11.31
CA GLN A 96 -2.84 20.89 -12.17
C GLN A 96 -4.34 21.15 -11.99
N ALA A 97 -5.16 20.10 -11.85
CA ALA A 97 -6.59 20.23 -11.58
C ALA A 97 -6.85 20.94 -10.24
N LEU A 98 -6.18 20.49 -9.16
CA LEU A 98 -6.27 21.12 -7.84
C LEU A 98 -5.82 22.59 -7.86
N ARG A 99 -4.79 22.93 -8.65
CA ARG A 99 -4.38 24.32 -8.83
C ARG A 99 -5.49 25.16 -9.47
N GLY A 100 -6.17 24.64 -10.49
CA GLY A 100 -7.31 25.32 -11.10
C GLY A 100 -8.50 25.51 -10.13
N GLU A 101 -8.77 24.52 -9.29
CA GLU A 101 -9.79 24.62 -8.24
C GLU A 101 -9.42 25.69 -7.20
N ILE A 102 -8.16 25.76 -6.78
CA ILE A 102 -7.66 26.80 -5.87
C ILE A 102 -7.78 28.19 -6.49
N GLU A 103 -7.42 28.36 -7.77
CA GLU A 103 -7.55 29.64 -8.48
C GLU A 103 -9.03 30.08 -8.55
N THR A 104 -9.94 29.13 -8.80
CA THR A 104 -11.40 29.39 -8.82
C THR A 104 -11.91 29.80 -7.44
N ALA A 105 -11.55 29.04 -6.39
CA ALA A 105 -11.95 29.35 -5.02
C ALA A 105 -11.40 30.71 -4.54
N GLN A 106 -10.15 31.04 -4.90
CA GLN A 106 -9.58 32.36 -4.60
C GLN A 106 -10.34 33.49 -5.30
N HIS A 107 -10.76 33.27 -6.55
CA HIS A 107 -11.56 34.24 -7.28
C HIS A 107 -12.94 34.47 -6.64
N GLU A 108 -13.64 33.39 -6.29
CA GLU A 108 -14.93 33.45 -5.59
C GLU A 108 -14.83 34.18 -4.24
N ILE A 109 -13.80 33.87 -3.45
CA ILE A 109 -13.51 34.56 -2.19
C ILE A 109 -13.24 36.05 -2.44
N GLY A 110 -12.50 36.39 -3.50
CA GLY A 110 -12.23 37.78 -3.89
C GLY A 110 -13.51 38.53 -4.26
N GLN A 111 -14.40 37.92 -5.05
CA GLN A 111 -15.69 38.50 -5.43
C GLN A 111 -16.61 38.68 -4.22
N GLN A 112 -16.65 37.70 -3.31
CA GLN A 112 -17.43 37.80 -2.08
C GLN A 112 -16.92 38.94 -1.19
N LYS A 113 -15.60 39.07 -1.03
CA LYS A 113 -15.00 40.19 -0.29
C LYS A 113 -15.36 41.54 -0.90
N ALA A 114 -15.25 41.70 -2.22
CA ALA A 114 -15.63 42.94 -2.90
C ALA A 114 -17.13 43.25 -2.77
N THR A 115 -17.98 42.22 -2.78
CA THR A 115 -19.41 42.36 -2.57
C THR A 115 -19.72 42.81 -1.15
N VAL A 116 -19.09 42.20 -0.15
CA VAL A 116 -19.22 42.59 1.27
C VAL A 116 -18.72 44.01 1.49
N GLU A 117 -17.58 44.38 0.93
CA GLU A 117 -17.01 45.73 1.03
C GLU A 117 -17.93 46.78 0.37
N SER A 118 -18.51 46.46 -0.79
CA SER A 118 -19.51 47.32 -1.46
C SER A 118 -20.80 47.49 -0.65
N ILE A 119 -21.25 46.44 0.04
CA ILE A 119 -22.42 46.49 0.93
C ILE A 119 -22.13 47.37 2.15
N LEU A 120 -20.95 47.21 2.76
CA LEU A 120 -20.53 47.97 3.94
C LEU A 120 -20.24 49.46 3.63
N ALA A 121 -19.83 49.78 2.40
CA ALA A 121 -19.54 51.15 1.96
C ALA A 121 -20.78 51.94 1.48
N ARG A 122 -21.96 51.32 1.37
CA ARG A 122 -23.18 52.04 0.96
C ARG A 122 -23.76 52.83 2.14
N PRO A 123 -24.00 54.15 2.00
CA PRO A 123 -24.74 54.90 3.00
C PRO A 123 -26.19 54.37 3.12
N PRO A 124 -26.81 54.40 4.31
CA PRO A 124 -28.17 53.91 4.49
C PRO A 124 -29.13 54.73 3.62
N VAL A 125 -29.77 54.05 2.67
CA VAL A 125 -30.75 54.67 1.76
C VAL A 125 -32.05 54.86 2.53
N ALA A 126 -32.51 56.11 2.64
CA ALA A 126 -33.81 56.45 3.18
C ALA A 126 -34.91 55.78 2.35
N VAL A 127 -35.72 54.96 3.01
CA VAL A 127 -36.81 54.19 2.40
C VAL A 127 -37.96 55.12 2.07
N ALA A 128 -38.19 55.39 0.78
CA ALA A 128 -39.46 55.90 0.30
C ALA A 128 -39.79 55.29 -1.07
N THR A 129 -41.01 54.77 -1.16
CA THR A 129 -41.72 54.24 -2.34
C THR A 129 -41.38 52.82 -2.82
N ALA A 130 -42.30 51.92 -2.47
CA ALA A 130 -42.49 50.60 -3.07
C ALA A 130 -43.21 50.72 -4.43
N ALA A 131 -42.80 49.91 -5.41
CA ALA A 131 -43.71 49.21 -6.33
C ALA A 131 -42.95 48.27 -7.28
N THR A 132 -43.35 47.00 -7.25
CA THR A 132 -43.28 45.98 -8.34
C THR A 132 -41.92 45.40 -8.77
N ALA A 133 -41.49 44.30 -8.10
CA ALA A 133 -41.07 43.02 -8.70
C ALA A 133 -40.63 42.03 -7.58
N PRO A 134 -40.98 40.72 -7.62
CA PRO A 134 -40.65 39.79 -6.55
C PRO A 134 -39.23 39.26 -6.71
N LYS A 135 -38.36 39.60 -5.75
CA LYS A 135 -37.02 39.03 -5.62
C LYS A 135 -36.96 38.34 -4.25
N VAL A 136 -36.76 37.03 -4.27
CA VAL A 136 -36.61 36.20 -3.06
C VAL A 136 -35.44 36.76 -2.26
N GLN A 137 -35.75 37.42 -1.14
CA GLN A 137 -34.81 37.84 -0.12
C GLN A 137 -34.60 36.67 0.83
N GLU A 138 -33.39 36.13 0.86
CA GLU A 138 -32.92 35.31 1.97
C GLU A 138 -32.67 36.25 3.14
N ASP A 139 -33.55 36.16 4.13
CA ASP A 139 -33.63 37.04 5.29
C ASP A 139 -32.50 36.71 6.28
N ALA A 140 -31.45 37.54 6.29
CA ALA A 140 -30.34 37.45 7.23
C ALA A 140 -30.74 37.75 8.70
N SER A 141 -32.03 38.00 8.97
CA SER A 141 -32.57 38.22 10.32
C SER A 141 -33.14 36.95 10.95
N ARG A 142 -33.31 35.86 10.18
CA ARG A 142 -33.91 34.63 10.69
C ARG A 142 -32.84 33.75 11.36
N PRO A 143 -33.09 33.20 12.56
CA PRO A 143 -32.20 32.21 13.16
C PRO A 143 -31.94 31.08 12.16
N PRO A 144 -30.71 30.55 12.08
CA PRO A 144 -30.44 29.42 11.20
C PRO A 144 -31.34 28.26 11.59
N GLN A 145 -31.81 27.54 10.58
CA GLN A 145 -32.73 26.43 10.73
C GLN A 145 -32.06 25.13 10.29
N ILE A 146 -32.30 24.05 11.03
CA ILE A 146 -31.92 22.68 10.63
C ILE A 146 -33.20 21.86 10.60
N ASP A 147 -33.44 21.18 9.47
CA ASP A 147 -34.68 20.40 9.24
C ASP A 147 -35.96 21.22 9.49
N GLY A 148 -35.94 22.51 9.12
CA GLY A 148 -37.06 23.44 9.28
C GLY A 148 -37.33 23.94 10.71
N VAL A 149 -36.45 23.63 11.68
CA VAL A 149 -36.57 24.07 13.07
C VAL A 149 -35.47 25.07 13.41
N ASP A 150 -35.86 26.18 14.05
CA ASP A 150 -34.93 27.22 14.50
C ASP A 150 -33.92 26.65 15.50
N VAL A 151 -32.63 26.88 15.24
CA VAL A 151 -31.55 26.45 16.14
C VAL A 151 -31.46 27.41 17.33
N PRO A 152 -31.53 26.90 18.58
CA PRO A 152 -31.37 27.74 19.77
C PRO A 152 -30.04 28.51 19.80
N ALA A 153 -30.05 29.71 20.39
CA ALA A 153 -28.87 30.56 20.49
C ALA A 153 -27.96 30.21 21.70
N ASP A 154 -28.54 29.64 22.75
CA ASP A 154 -27.82 29.17 23.95
C ASP A 154 -27.13 27.83 23.68
N ALA A 155 -25.90 27.67 24.18
CA ALA A 155 -25.08 26.49 23.94
C ALA A 155 -25.77 25.20 24.43
N LYS A 156 -26.26 25.18 25.67
CA LYS A 156 -26.87 23.97 26.22
C LYS A 156 -28.11 23.56 25.41
N SER A 157 -28.95 24.52 25.08
CA SER A 157 -30.17 24.31 24.29
C SER A 157 -29.88 23.89 22.86
N HIS A 158 -28.83 24.43 22.24
CA HIS A 158 -28.36 24.02 20.92
C HIS A 158 -27.80 22.59 20.96
N TYR A 159 -26.99 22.25 21.96
CA TYR A 159 -26.52 20.88 22.15
C TYR A 159 -27.69 19.89 22.32
N ASP A 160 -28.64 20.21 23.21
CA ASP A 160 -29.84 19.38 23.44
C ASP A 160 -30.67 19.25 22.15
N PHE A 161 -30.78 20.31 21.36
CA PHE A 161 -31.42 20.32 20.05
C PHE A 161 -30.73 19.39 19.04
N ALA A 162 -29.40 19.47 18.92
CA ALA A 162 -28.63 18.58 18.05
C ALA A 162 -28.73 17.11 18.51
N LYS A 163 -28.70 16.88 19.82
CA LYS A 163 -28.78 15.55 20.42
C LYS A 163 -30.12 14.87 20.16
N ARG A 164 -31.23 15.62 20.14
CA ARG A 164 -32.56 15.11 19.77
C ARG A 164 -32.59 14.55 18.35
N PHE A 165 -31.99 15.23 17.37
CA PHE A 165 -31.92 14.68 16.01
C PHE A 165 -31.19 13.33 15.97
N TYR A 166 -30.14 13.17 16.76
CA TYR A 166 -29.44 11.89 16.87
C TYR A 166 -30.34 10.81 17.48
N ASP A 167 -31.05 11.15 18.57
CA ASP A 167 -31.98 10.22 19.23
C ASP A 167 -33.16 9.82 18.32
N ASP A 168 -33.62 10.74 17.49
CA ASP A 168 -34.64 10.53 16.45
C ASP A 168 -34.08 9.81 15.20
N LYS A 169 -32.80 9.41 15.22
CA LYS A 169 -32.07 8.75 14.12
C LYS A 169 -31.99 9.59 12.83
N LYS A 170 -32.22 10.90 12.92
CA LYS A 170 -32.01 11.88 11.85
C LYS A 170 -30.55 12.29 11.81
N PHE A 171 -29.68 11.34 11.48
CA PHE A 171 -28.24 11.51 11.64
C PHE A 171 -27.61 12.61 10.77
N GLY A 172 -28.19 12.92 9.61
CA GLY A 172 -27.78 14.07 8.79
C GLY A 172 -28.01 15.39 9.53
N ALA A 173 -29.25 15.63 9.95
CA ALA A 173 -29.62 16.81 10.72
C ALA A 173 -28.83 16.91 12.03
N ALA A 174 -28.55 15.79 12.70
CA ALA A 174 -27.73 15.75 13.89
C ALA A 174 -26.29 16.21 13.62
N ALA A 175 -25.66 15.70 12.56
CA ALA A 175 -24.30 16.08 12.18
C ALA A 175 -24.22 17.58 11.84
N ASP A 176 -25.18 18.11 11.09
CA ASP A 176 -25.24 19.53 10.72
C ASP A 176 -25.48 20.42 11.96
N ALA A 177 -26.37 20.00 12.87
CA ALA A 177 -26.65 20.73 14.10
C ALA A 177 -25.42 20.77 15.05
N PHE A 178 -24.68 19.66 15.18
CA PHE A 178 -23.44 19.63 15.95
C PHE A 178 -22.29 20.37 15.26
N ASP A 179 -22.23 20.39 13.92
CA ASP A 179 -21.26 21.22 13.20
C ASP A 179 -21.48 22.71 13.48
N LEU A 180 -22.73 23.16 13.37
CA LEU A 180 -23.10 24.52 13.72
C LEU A 180 -22.81 24.83 15.20
N PHE A 181 -23.01 23.86 16.10
CA PHE A 181 -22.67 24.00 17.52
C PHE A 181 -21.17 24.25 17.69
N LEU A 182 -20.31 23.43 17.08
CA LEU A 182 -18.86 23.57 17.17
C LEU A 182 -18.38 24.91 16.58
N ASN A 183 -19.05 25.42 15.56
CA ASN A 183 -18.74 26.72 14.96
C ASN A 183 -19.18 27.90 15.84
N ARG A 184 -20.36 27.83 16.48
CA ARG A 184 -20.93 28.93 17.28
C ARG A 184 -20.43 28.94 18.73
N HIS A 185 -20.31 27.75 19.31
CA HIS A 185 -20.04 27.49 20.72
C HIS A 185 -18.69 26.81 20.95
N GLY A 186 -17.76 26.97 20.01
CA GLY A 186 -16.41 26.37 20.07
C GLY A 186 -15.51 26.85 21.23
N ARG A 187 -16.04 27.63 22.18
CA ARG A 187 -15.39 28.04 23.43
C ARG A 187 -16.00 27.40 24.69
N GLU A 188 -17.09 26.65 24.55
CA GLU A 188 -17.74 25.94 25.66
C GLU A 188 -16.98 24.65 25.98
N GLU A 189 -15.91 24.77 26.75
CA GLU A 189 -14.94 23.69 27.02
C GLU A 189 -15.60 22.38 27.51
N ASP A 190 -16.69 22.47 28.27
CA ASP A 190 -17.42 21.32 28.82
C ASP A 190 -18.27 20.55 27.78
N LEU A 191 -18.52 21.15 26.61
CA LEU A 191 -19.45 20.60 25.60
C LEU A 191 -18.79 20.32 24.24
N ILE A 192 -17.62 20.89 23.96
CA ILE A 192 -16.98 20.76 22.63
C ILE A 192 -16.60 19.31 22.33
N ASP A 193 -16.00 18.59 23.27
CA ASP A 193 -15.60 17.20 23.05
C ASP A 193 -16.81 16.27 22.88
N ASN A 194 -17.85 16.50 23.68
CA ASN A 194 -19.12 15.82 23.59
C ASN A 194 -19.82 16.11 22.25
N ALA A 195 -19.83 17.37 21.79
CA ALA A 195 -20.42 17.74 20.51
C ALA A 195 -19.65 17.15 19.32
N ALA A 196 -18.31 17.17 19.37
CA ALA A 196 -17.48 16.52 18.38
C ALA A 196 -17.70 15.00 18.35
N TYR A 197 -17.86 14.37 19.51
CA TYR A 197 -18.16 12.95 19.64
C TYR A 197 -19.51 12.60 19.01
N TRP A 198 -20.57 13.35 19.30
CA TRP A 198 -21.89 13.08 18.72
C TRP A 198 -21.99 13.43 17.24
N LYS A 199 -21.27 14.45 16.75
CA LYS A 199 -21.09 14.67 15.31
C LYS A 199 -20.46 13.46 14.64
N ALA A 200 -19.39 12.93 15.23
CA ALA A 200 -18.71 11.75 14.73
C ALA A 200 -19.60 10.50 14.73
N GLU A 201 -20.35 10.28 15.81
CA GLU A 201 -21.28 9.17 15.90
C GLU A 201 -22.45 9.32 14.91
N SER A 202 -22.92 10.55 14.65
CA SER A 202 -23.92 10.82 13.60
C SER A 202 -23.40 10.39 12.22
N TYR A 203 -22.16 10.76 11.87
CA TYR A 203 -21.54 10.29 10.63
C TYR A 203 -21.29 8.79 10.59
N TYR A 204 -20.91 8.19 11.71
CA TYR A 204 -20.72 6.73 11.81
C TYR A 204 -22.03 5.99 11.50
N GLN A 205 -23.15 6.49 12.04
CA GLN A 205 -24.46 5.91 11.78
C GLN A 205 -24.94 6.16 10.34
N LEU A 206 -24.69 7.34 9.77
CA LEU A 206 -24.91 7.59 8.33
C LEU A 206 -24.13 6.60 7.46
N ALA A 207 -22.87 6.35 7.80
CA ALA A 207 -22.05 5.39 7.06
C ALA A 207 -22.60 3.96 7.17
N ALA A 208 -23.11 3.58 8.34
CA ALA A 208 -23.76 2.29 8.55
C ALA A 208 -25.08 2.14 7.77
N GLN A 209 -25.79 3.23 7.52
CA GLN A 209 -27.05 3.27 6.76
C GLN A 209 -26.87 3.47 5.26
N ALA A 210 -25.70 3.92 4.82
CA ALA A 210 -25.43 4.19 3.41
C ALA A 210 -25.54 2.92 2.55
N THR A 211 -26.30 3.00 1.47
CA THR A 211 -26.54 1.90 0.53
C THR A 211 -25.45 1.80 -0.54
N ASP A 212 -24.84 2.93 -0.89
CA ASP A 212 -23.78 2.98 -1.88
C ASP A 212 -22.39 3.07 -1.22
N LYS A 213 -21.39 2.53 -1.91
CA LYS A 213 -20.02 2.45 -1.40
C LYS A 213 -19.41 3.84 -1.19
N THR A 214 -19.63 4.77 -2.11
CA THR A 214 -19.03 6.11 -2.09
C THR A 214 -19.55 6.93 -0.92
N GLY A 215 -20.87 6.93 -0.70
CA GLY A 215 -21.53 7.59 0.42
C GLY A 215 -21.08 7.00 1.76
N ARG A 216 -20.98 5.68 1.85
CA ARG A 216 -20.44 4.98 3.03
C ARG A 216 -19.00 5.40 3.33
N GLU A 217 -18.13 5.39 2.33
CA GLU A 217 -16.73 5.79 2.50
C GLU A 217 -16.60 7.25 2.92
N LYS A 218 -17.35 8.14 2.28
CA LYS A 218 -17.40 9.57 2.63
C LYS A 218 -17.83 9.77 4.07
N ALA A 219 -18.90 9.11 4.51
CA ALA A 219 -19.41 9.23 5.86
C ALA A 219 -18.43 8.67 6.91
N PHE A 220 -17.78 7.52 6.67
CA PHE A 220 -16.74 7.04 7.58
C PHE A 220 -15.54 7.98 7.68
N LYS A 221 -15.10 8.61 6.57
CA LYS A 221 -14.04 9.62 6.61
C LYS A 221 -14.44 10.84 7.45
N GLN A 222 -15.68 11.30 7.33
CA GLN A 222 -16.22 12.40 8.17
C GLN A 222 -16.31 12.01 9.65
N ALA A 223 -16.69 10.76 9.95
CA ALA A 223 -16.68 10.23 11.31
C ALA A 223 -15.26 10.25 11.90
N ILE A 224 -14.26 9.77 11.15
CA ILE A 224 -12.85 9.77 11.59
C ILE A 224 -12.36 11.19 11.91
N LEU A 225 -12.58 12.15 11.01
CA LEU A 225 -12.17 13.55 11.22
C LEU A 225 -12.84 14.15 12.47
N SER A 226 -14.12 13.85 12.67
CA SER A 226 -14.88 14.34 13.83
C SER A 226 -14.41 13.68 15.14
N TYR A 227 -14.09 12.38 15.14
CA TYR A 227 -13.50 11.72 16.30
C TYR A 227 -12.07 12.22 16.59
N GLN A 228 -11.28 12.54 15.58
CA GLN A 228 -9.95 13.15 15.78
C GLN A 228 -10.07 14.48 16.52
N ARG A 229 -11.11 15.27 16.23
CA ARG A 229 -11.37 16.52 16.96
C ARG A 229 -11.60 16.28 18.46
N VAL A 230 -12.19 15.15 18.85
CA VAL A 230 -12.32 14.76 20.27
C VAL A 230 -10.95 14.51 20.91
N LEU A 231 -10.02 13.89 20.17
CA LEU A 231 -8.66 13.61 20.65
C LEU A 231 -7.79 14.87 20.77
N GLU A 232 -8.10 15.90 19.99
CA GLU A 232 -7.46 17.22 20.08
C GLU A 232 -7.90 17.99 21.34
N THR A 233 -9.05 17.65 21.94
CA THR A 233 -9.50 18.26 23.18
C THR A 233 -8.71 17.70 24.37
N PRO A 234 -8.00 18.55 25.13
CA PRO A 234 -7.20 18.09 26.26
C PRO A 234 -8.06 17.36 27.30
N ARG A 235 -7.63 16.15 27.69
CA ARG A 235 -8.26 15.34 28.75
C ARG A 235 -9.74 15.00 28.49
N SER A 236 -10.19 14.92 27.24
CA SER A 236 -11.55 14.49 26.94
C SER A 236 -11.87 13.12 27.56
N GLU A 237 -13.02 13.04 28.23
CA GLU A 237 -13.56 11.78 28.75
C GLU A 237 -14.04 10.83 27.65
N LYS A 238 -14.13 11.32 26.40
CA LYS A 238 -14.54 10.55 25.22
C LYS A 238 -13.37 10.04 24.40
N ALA A 239 -12.13 10.31 24.82
CA ALA A 239 -10.93 9.99 24.05
C ALA A 239 -10.78 8.48 23.78
N ASP A 240 -11.05 7.62 24.77
CA ASP A 240 -10.97 6.17 24.61
C ASP A 240 -12.04 5.64 23.63
N GLY A 241 -13.27 6.12 23.74
CA GLY A 241 -14.37 5.83 22.82
C GLY A 241 -14.07 6.31 21.41
N ALA A 242 -13.49 7.50 21.26
CA ALA A 242 -13.09 8.06 19.97
C ALA A 242 -11.98 7.21 19.32
N LEU A 243 -10.94 6.82 20.06
CA LEU A 243 -9.88 5.93 19.55
C LEU A 243 -10.47 4.59 19.04
N LEU A 244 -11.36 3.96 19.82
CA LEU A 244 -12.02 2.73 19.39
C LEU A 244 -12.83 2.95 18.11
N LYS A 245 -13.61 4.03 18.05
CA LYS A 245 -14.49 4.31 16.91
C LYS A 245 -13.73 4.73 15.64
N ILE A 246 -12.59 5.41 15.78
CA ILE A 246 -11.68 5.68 14.66
C ILE A 246 -11.15 4.35 14.11
N GLY A 247 -10.63 3.47 14.97
CA GLY A 247 -10.17 2.15 14.56
C GLY A 247 -11.27 1.37 13.83
N LEU A 248 -12.50 1.35 14.38
CA LEU A 248 -13.64 0.68 13.76
C LEU A 248 -13.96 1.28 12.39
N SER A 249 -13.87 2.61 12.24
CA SER A 249 -14.13 3.29 10.98
C SER A 249 -13.09 2.93 9.92
N PHE A 250 -11.80 2.89 10.27
CA PHE A 250 -10.74 2.42 9.37
C PHE A 250 -10.95 0.96 8.95
N GLU A 251 -11.39 0.08 9.84
CA GLU A 251 -11.75 -1.30 9.47
C GLU A 251 -12.88 -1.35 8.44
N GLN A 252 -13.92 -0.51 8.62
CA GLN A 252 -15.03 -0.46 7.67
C GLN A 252 -14.60 0.05 6.28
N LEU A 253 -13.51 0.82 6.23
CA LEU A 253 -12.88 1.30 5.01
C LEU A 253 -11.84 0.32 4.42
N GLY A 254 -11.53 -0.77 5.12
CA GLY A 254 -10.53 -1.77 4.68
C GLY A 254 -9.08 -1.42 5.04
N PHE A 255 -8.86 -0.39 5.85
CA PHE A 255 -7.55 0.09 6.30
C PHE A 255 -7.16 -0.57 7.64
N ALA A 256 -6.78 -1.85 7.56
CA ALA A 256 -6.55 -2.69 8.73
C ALA A 256 -5.33 -2.25 9.57
N GLU A 257 -4.25 -1.80 8.93
CA GLU A 257 -3.04 -1.37 9.64
C GLU A 257 -3.27 -0.04 10.35
N GLU A 258 -3.97 0.90 9.71
CA GLU A 258 -4.39 2.16 10.31
C GLU A 258 -5.33 1.91 11.49
N ALA A 259 -6.30 0.99 11.35
CA ALA A 259 -7.18 0.62 12.45
C ALA A 259 -6.41 0.07 13.66
N ARG A 260 -5.40 -0.77 13.43
CA ARG A 260 -4.55 -1.34 14.47
C ARG A 260 -3.87 -0.24 15.30
N VAL A 261 -3.34 0.81 14.66
CA VAL A 261 -2.65 1.91 15.34
C VAL A 261 -3.54 2.55 16.40
N PHE A 262 -4.80 2.87 16.07
CA PHE A 262 -5.72 3.51 17.02
C PHE A 262 -6.13 2.58 18.17
N TYR A 263 -6.27 1.29 17.91
CA TYR A 263 -6.52 0.31 18.97
C TYR A 263 -5.33 0.18 19.91
N GLU A 264 -4.11 0.11 19.38
CA GLU A 264 -2.88 0.04 20.17
C GLU A 264 -2.68 1.31 21.00
N GLU A 265 -3.02 2.47 20.44
CA GLU A 265 -3.02 3.74 21.17
C GLU A 265 -4.03 3.75 22.33
N LEU A 266 -5.23 3.22 22.14
CA LEU A 266 -6.20 3.04 23.22
C LEU A 266 -5.61 2.17 24.35
N LEU A 267 -4.98 1.05 23.99
CA LEU A 267 -4.36 0.16 24.98
C LEU A 267 -3.20 0.84 25.73
N ALA A 268 -2.42 1.67 25.05
CA ALA A 268 -1.27 2.35 25.62
C ALA A 268 -1.68 3.53 26.52
N LYS A 269 -2.60 4.39 26.05
CA LYS A 269 -2.98 5.63 26.74
C LYS A 269 -4.15 5.47 27.70
N HIS A 270 -5.02 4.49 27.49
CA HIS A 270 -6.26 4.29 28.24
C HIS A 270 -6.38 2.85 28.81
N ALA A 271 -5.31 2.35 29.42
CA ALA A 271 -5.23 0.97 29.93
C ALA A 271 -6.30 0.57 30.98
N LYS A 272 -6.98 1.54 31.60
CA LYS A 272 -8.09 1.32 32.56
C LYS A 272 -9.48 1.48 31.94
N SER A 273 -9.56 1.82 30.65
CA SER A 273 -10.84 1.98 29.95
C SER A 273 -11.60 0.65 29.90
N PRO A 274 -12.94 0.66 30.04
CA PRO A 274 -13.75 -0.53 29.81
C PRO A 274 -13.63 -1.07 28.38
N LEU A 275 -13.18 -0.24 27.42
CA LEU A 275 -13.04 -0.58 26.01
C LEU A 275 -11.74 -1.34 25.67
N VAL A 276 -10.83 -1.50 26.63
CA VAL A 276 -9.56 -2.23 26.45
C VAL A 276 -9.81 -3.66 25.95
N GLY A 277 -10.83 -4.33 26.49
CA GLY A 277 -11.19 -5.68 26.07
C GLY A 277 -11.63 -5.73 24.61
N ASP A 278 -12.37 -4.73 24.15
CA ASP A 278 -12.86 -4.66 22.79
C ASP A 278 -11.74 -4.32 21.80
N ALA A 279 -10.88 -3.36 22.12
CA ALA A 279 -9.69 -3.03 21.31
C ALA A 279 -8.80 -4.27 21.10
N LYS A 280 -8.54 -5.06 22.16
CA LYS A 280 -7.78 -6.33 22.05
C LYS A 280 -8.45 -7.34 21.10
N LYS A 281 -9.78 -7.50 21.21
CA LYS A 281 -10.55 -8.38 20.32
C LYS A 281 -10.44 -7.93 18.86
N ARG A 282 -10.56 -6.62 18.60
CA ARG A 282 -10.41 -6.06 17.25
C ARG A 282 -9.02 -6.30 16.68
N ILE A 283 -7.96 -6.03 17.45
CA ILE A 283 -6.56 -6.31 17.06
C ILE A 283 -6.35 -7.78 16.69
N ALA A 284 -6.94 -8.71 17.45
CA ALA A 284 -6.86 -10.14 17.17
C ALA A 284 -7.60 -10.51 15.87
N ALA A 285 -8.77 -9.92 15.63
CA ALA A 285 -9.54 -10.13 14.40
C ALA A 285 -8.77 -9.65 13.16
N LEU A 286 -8.04 -8.54 13.24
CA LEU A 286 -7.23 -8.00 12.13
C LEU A 286 -6.09 -8.93 11.68
N LYS A 287 -5.56 -9.77 12.59
CA LYS A 287 -4.50 -10.74 12.25
C LYS A 287 -5.01 -11.95 11.46
N THR A 288 -6.32 -12.12 11.37
CA THR A 288 -6.95 -13.28 10.74
C THR A 288 -7.62 -12.81 9.44
N PRO A 289 -7.23 -13.32 8.25
CA PRO A 289 -7.85 -12.90 7.00
C PRO A 289 -9.37 -13.19 7.02
N PRO A 290 -10.22 -12.29 6.50
CA PRO A 290 -11.67 -12.47 6.56
C PRO A 290 -12.08 -13.75 5.81
N PRO A 291 -13.08 -14.49 6.31
CA PRO A 291 -13.57 -15.69 5.63
C PRO A 291 -14.05 -15.28 4.23
N LYS A 292 -13.57 -16.01 3.20
CA LYS A 292 -13.98 -15.79 1.80
C LYS A 292 -15.51 -15.87 1.74
N ARG A 293 -16.17 -14.75 1.42
CA ARG A 293 -17.62 -14.74 1.15
C ARG A 293 -17.88 -15.66 -0.04
N LYS A 294 -18.70 -16.69 0.15
CA LYS A 294 -19.21 -17.51 -0.96
C LYS A 294 -20.06 -16.56 -1.83
N LYS A 295 -19.63 -16.37 -3.08
CA LYS A 295 -20.46 -15.76 -4.13
C LYS A 295 -21.53 -16.75 -4.54
#